data_AF-A0A9N9ND22-F1
#
_entry.id   AF-A0A9N9ND22-F1
#
_cell.length_a   1.000
_cell.length_b   1.000
_cell.length_c   1.000
_cell.angle_alpha   90.00
_cell.angle_beta   90.00
_cell.angle_gamma   90.00
#
_symmetry.space_group_name_H-M   'P 1'
#
loop_
_entity.id
_entity.type
_entity.pdbx_description
1 polymer ?
#
loop_
_entity_poly.entity_id
_entity_poly.type
_entity_poly.pdbx_seq_one_letter_code
_entity_poly.pdbx_strand_id
1 'polypeptide(L)'
;METINTKQDDNDNSQDGALVLWKYNNPFSNYKRDPERIFVFNGFTLKISQKLSDPIDITQNTGNIVWDGAYILSKYIVDHLNLDYLVDTNRRRKIRFLELGSGCGLVGLVAWLTGGYVVCTGIFNDIEHTKFNIKQNAEYVMNQQQDQLEYDGGKDDVVEDRSKNVHTKKMLQNLDLLNKDDIQVHVLDWTSLPTAEDTTNPLHKSNIQPFDIILASEILYLPDLHKDLVKTICYFSHSKPINDQETSSKKEMKCETRVLGIYKQRGLGEEQFFNIARIFGKFRVEWIDTNWIYQPSIESHVNQLQSTISSTYSEYKMFWVIPDS
;
A
#
# COMPACT_ATOMS: atom_id res chain seq x y z
N MET A 1 -21.50 -73.69 -11.24
CA MET A 1 -20.91 -73.73 -12.58
C MET A 1 -20.87 -72.28 -13.04
N GLU A 2 -19.70 -71.64 -12.86
CA GLU A 2 -18.70 -71.42 -13.93
C GLU A 2 -19.12 -70.25 -14.84
N THR A 3 -18.32 -69.25 -15.23
CA THR A 3 -17.02 -68.67 -14.81
C THR A 3 -16.84 -67.40 -15.68
N ILE A 4 -16.36 -66.30 -15.08
CA ILE A 4 -15.28 -65.39 -15.55
C ILE A 4 -15.47 -64.54 -16.85
N ASN A 5 -15.63 -63.21 -16.63
CA ASN A 5 -14.71 -62.09 -16.94
C ASN A 5 -14.32 -61.74 -18.41
N THR A 6 -14.52 -60.47 -18.84
CA THR A 6 -13.47 -59.42 -18.95
C THR A 6 -13.88 -58.19 -19.81
N LYS A 7 -13.26 -57.04 -19.47
CA LYS A 7 -13.09 -55.73 -20.18
C LYS A 7 -14.24 -54.73 -20.02
N GLN A 8 -14.14 -53.67 -19.18
CA GLN A 8 -13.22 -52.51 -19.18
C GLN A 8 -13.40 -51.63 -20.42
N ASP A 9 -14.03 -50.48 -20.22
CA ASP A 9 -13.59 -49.19 -20.76
C ASP A 9 -14.06 -48.07 -19.83
N ASP A 10 -13.07 -47.44 -19.21
CA ASP A 10 -13.15 -46.29 -18.34
C ASP A 10 -13.48 -45.04 -19.17
N ASN A 11 -14.49 -44.28 -18.76
CA ASN A 11 -14.62 -42.87 -19.11
C ASN A 11 -15.04 -42.12 -17.85
N ASP A 12 -14.06 -41.91 -16.99
CA ASP A 12 -14.13 -41.01 -15.85
C ASP A 12 -14.16 -39.58 -16.38
N ASN A 13 -15.37 -39.05 -16.59
CA ASN A 13 -15.60 -37.64 -16.86
C ASN A 13 -15.47 -36.87 -15.54
N SER A 14 -14.25 -36.74 -15.04
CA SER A 14 -13.91 -35.78 -13.99
C SER A 14 -13.95 -34.38 -14.59
N GLN A 15 -15.16 -33.81 -14.70
CA GLN A 15 -15.30 -32.37 -14.92
C GLN A 15 -14.75 -31.68 -13.67
N ASP A 16 -13.50 -31.23 -13.76
CA ASP A 16 -12.89 -30.32 -12.82
C ASP A 16 -13.73 -29.04 -12.79
N GLY A 17 -14.65 -28.97 -11.83
CA GLY A 17 -15.45 -27.79 -11.58
C GLY A 17 -14.51 -26.70 -11.06
N ALA A 18 -14.09 -25.78 -11.93
CA ALA A 18 -13.34 -24.62 -11.51
C ALA A 18 -14.16 -23.87 -10.44
N LEU A 19 -13.63 -23.79 -9.21
CA LEU A 19 -14.18 -22.96 -8.16
C LEU A 19 -14.07 -21.50 -8.59
N VAL A 20 -15.14 -20.96 -9.17
CA VAL A 20 -15.26 -19.53 -9.42
C VAL A 20 -15.58 -18.87 -8.09
N LEU A 21 -14.68 -18.01 -7.61
CA LEU A 21 -14.96 -17.12 -6.49
C LEU A 21 -16.20 -16.30 -6.83
N TRP A 22 -17.36 -16.70 -6.29
CA TRP A 22 -18.57 -15.92 -6.42
C TRP A 22 -18.38 -14.61 -5.66
N LYS A 23 -18.21 -13.52 -6.42
CA LYS A 23 -18.15 -12.18 -5.86
C LYS A 23 -19.56 -11.60 -5.93
N TYR A 24 -20.23 -11.53 -4.77
CA TYR A 24 -21.45 -10.73 -4.65
C TYR A 24 -21.14 -9.29 -5.08
N ASN A 25 -21.68 -8.87 -6.22
CA ASN A 25 -21.60 -7.49 -6.67
C ASN A 25 -23.02 -6.95 -6.70
N ASN A 26 -23.42 -6.28 -5.62
CA ASN A 26 -24.70 -5.59 -5.59
C ASN A 26 -24.52 -4.22 -6.25
N PRO A 27 -25.07 -3.98 -7.46
CA PRO A 27 -24.91 -2.70 -8.14
C PRO A 27 -25.58 -1.53 -7.41
N PHE A 28 -26.36 -1.81 -6.35
CA PHE A 28 -27.02 -0.81 -5.52
C PHE A 28 -26.34 -0.59 -4.16
N SER A 29 -25.35 -1.40 -3.76
CA SER A 29 -24.63 -1.18 -2.52
C SER A 29 -23.57 -0.09 -2.70
N ASN A 30 -23.73 1.02 -1.99
CA ASN A 30 -22.70 2.03 -1.90
C ASN A 30 -21.78 1.73 -0.73
N TYR A 31 -20.80 0.85 -0.94
CA TYR A 31 -19.83 0.43 0.08
C TYR A 31 -19.05 1.60 0.71
N LYS A 32 -19.04 2.77 0.07
CA LYS A 32 -18.45 3.98 0.66
C LYS A 32 -19.17 4.42 1.94
N ARG A 33 -20.45 4.08 2.07
CA ARG A 33 -21.31 4.40 3.22
C ARG A 33 -21.57 3.20 4.13
N ASP A 34 -20.79 2.13 4.00
CA ASP A 34 -20.83 1.03 4.95
C ASP A 34 -19.93 1.36 6.16
N PRO A 35 -20.34 1.02 7.39
CA PRO A 35 -19.52 1.27 8.58
C PRO A 35 -18.22 0.45 8.59
N GLU A 36 -18.11 -0.56 7.72
CA GLU A 36 -16.91 -1.36 7.49
C GLU A 36 -16.76 -1.62 6.00
N ARG A 37 -15.54 -1.52 5.47
CA ARG A 37 -15.18 -1.90 4.10
C ARG A 37 -14.20 -3.06 4.12
N ILE A 38 -14.48 -4.07 3.31
CA ILE A 38 -13.64 -5.27 3.19
C ILE A 38 -12.79 -5.17 1.92
N PHE A 39 -11.49 -5.40 2.08
CA PHE A 39 -10.53 -5.46 0.99
C PHE A 39 -9.75 -6.76 1.05
N VAL A 40 -9.26 -7.21 -0.11
CA VAL A 40 -8.39 -8.39 -0.20
C VAL A 40 -7.10 -7.98 -0.91
N PHE A 41 -5.96 -8.17 -0.24
CA PHE A 41 -4.63 -7.86 -0.75
C PHE A 41 -3.67 -8.98 -0.32
N ASN A 42 -2.81 -9.46 -1.24
CA ASN A 42 -1.87 -10.55 -0.96
C ASN A 42 -2.52 -11.76 -0.26
N GLY A 43 -3.73 -12.16 -0.67
CA GLY A 43 -4.45 -13.28 -0.05
C GLY A 43 -5.01 -13.02 1.35
N PHE A 44 -4.80 -11.83 1.92
CA PHE A 44 -5.34 -11.44 3.22
C PHE A 44 -6.56 -10.57 3.09
N THR A 45 -7.52 -10.80 3.98
CA THR A 45 -8.68 -9.94 4.16
C THR A 45 -8.36 -8.82 5.15
N LEU A 46 -8.59 -7.58 4.73
CA LEU A 46 -8.57 -6.39 5.59
C LEU A 46 -10.01 -5.89 5.79
N LYS A 47 -10.37 -5.59 7.04
CA LYS A 47 -11.66 -5.04 7.46
C LYS A 47 -11.45 -3.65 8.01
N ILE A 48 -11.76 -2.63 7.21
CA ILE A 48 -11.51 -1.24 7.53
C ILE A 48 -12.78 -0.59 8.06
N SER A 49 -12.80 -0.24 9.35
CA SER A 49 -13.90 0.50 9.94
C SER A 49 -13.92 1.94 9.43
N GLN A 50 -15.13 2.48 9.25
CA GLN A 50 -15.41 3.85 8.85
C GLN A 50 -16.34 4.54 9.87
N LYS A 51 -16.08 5.82 10.16
CA LYS A 51 -16.89 6.65 11.07
C LYS A 51 -17.83 7.56 10.29
N LEU A 52 -19.06 7.09 10.08
CA LEU A 52 -20.03 7.78 9.22
C LEU A 52 -21.02 8.70 9.96
N SER A 53 -20.95 8.73 11.29
CA SER A 53 -21.84 9.53 12.13
C SER A 53 -21.61 11.03 11.98
N ASP A 54 -20.38 11.43 11.65
CA ASP A 54 -19.97 12.83 11.61
C ASP A 54 -20.02 13.35 10.18
N PRO A 55 -20.47 14.59 9.94
CA PRO A 55 -20.38 15.22 8.63
C PRO A 55 -18.92 15.24 8.14
N ILE A 56 -18.71 14.83 6.90
CA ILE A 56 -17.40 14.82 6.25
C ILE A 56 -17.35 16.02 5.31
N ASP A 57 -16.43 16.94 5.58
CA ASP A 57 -16.09 18.05 4.69
C ASP A 57 -14.59 18.06 4.41
N ILE A 58 -14.11 18.99 3.58
CA ILE A 58 -12.70 19.02 3.18
C ILE A 58 -11.74 19.45 4.31
N THR A 59 -12.22 19.97 5.43
CA THR A 59 -11.39 20.37 6.58
C THR A 59 -11.64 19.51 7.83
N GLN A 60 -12.70 18.70 7.83
CA GLN A 60 -13.10 17.90 8.98
C GLN A 60 -13.47 16.47 8.58
N ASN A 61 -13.06 15.51 9.43
CA ASN A 61 -13.49 14.12 9.37
C ASN A 61 -13.14 13.40 8.05
N THR A 62 -12.23 13.95 7.24
CA THR A 62 -11.76 13.29 6.00
C THR A 62 -11.08 11.96 6.28
N GLY A 63 -10.47 11.78 7.46
CA GLY A 63 -9.86 10.53 7.91
C GLY A 63 -10.84 9.41 8.25
N ASN A 64 -12.15 9.69 8.35
CA ASN A 64 -13.16 8.74 8.80
C ASN A 64 -13.59 7.70 7.74
N ILE A 65 -13.24 7.90 6.47
CA ILE A 65 -13.62 7.00 5.38
C ILE A 65 -12.40 6.64 4.52
N VAL A 66 -12.53 5.53 3.80
CA VAL A 66 -11.56 5.14 2.78
C VAL A 66 -11.88 5.86 1.48
N TRP A 67 -10.96 6.71 1.04
CA TRP A 67 -11.03 7.37 -0.26
C TRP A 67 -10.59 6.43 -1.39
N ASP A 68 -11.13 6.62 -2.59
CA ASP A 68 -10.83 5.71 -3.72
C ASP A 68 -9.34 5.74 -4.12
N GLY A 69 -8.68 6.90 -3.95
CA GLY A 69 -7.24 7.03 -4.13
C GLY A 69 -6.43 6.09 -3.23
N ALA A 70 -6.89 5.85 -2.00
CA ALA A 70 -6.23 4.92 -1.07
C ALA A 70 -6.28 3.49 -1.62
N TYR A 71 -7.44 3.06 -2.12
CA TYR A 71 -7.57 1.74 -2.75
C TYR A 71 -6.69 1.61 -4.01
N ILE A 72 -6.68 2.62 -4.87
CA ILE A 72 -5.86 2.61 -6.11
C ILE A 72 -4.37 2.53 -5.75
N LEU A 73 -3.90 3.34 -4.81
CA LEU A 73 -2.50 3.31 -4.38
C LEU A 73 -2.13 1.98 -3.73
N SER A 74 -3.00 1.42 -2.88
CA SER A 74 -2.82 0.08 -2.32
C SER A 74 -2.67 -0.99 -3.40
N LYS A 75 -3.51 -0.95 -4.44
CA LYS A 75 -3.42 -1.87 -5.57
C LYS A 75 -2.11 -1.70 -6.34
N TYR A 76 -1.67 -0.47 -6.57
CA TYR A 76 -0.38 -0.20 -7.19
C TYR A 76 0.81 -0.74 -6.37
N ILE A 77 0.77 -0.58 -5.05
CA ILE A 77 1.81 -1.10 -4.15
C ILE A 77 1.94 -2.62 -4.27
N VAL A 78 0.83 -3.35 -4.38
CA VAL A 78 0.86 -4.81 -4.51
C VAL A 78 1.26 -5.24 -5.92
N ASP A 79 0.62 -4.68 -6.94
CA ASP A 79 0.70 -5.22 -8.29
C ASP A 79 1.90 -4.67 -9.09
N HIS A 80 2.38 -3.47 -8.76
CA HIS A 80 3.29 -2.72 -9.62
C HIS A 80 4.56 -2.22 -8.94
N LEU A 81 4.58 -2.08 -7.61
CA LEU A 81 5.74 -1.58 -6.90
C LEU A 81 6.84 -2.65 -6.83
N ASN A 82 7.82 -2.55 -7.72
CA ASN A 82 8.99 -3.39 -7.66
C ASN A 82 9.99 -2.85 -6.62
N LEU A 83 10.09 -3.50 -5.46
CA LEU A 83 11.02 -3.13 -4.40
C LEU A 83 12.43 -3.73 -4.53
N ASP A 84 12.70 -4.54 -5.58
CA ASP A 84 13.97 -5.27 -5.71
C ASP A 84 15.19 -4.36 -5.83
N TYR A 85 14.99 -3.13 -6.32
CA TYR A 85 16.07 -2.14 -6.40
C TYR A 85 16.40 -1.48 -5.05
N LEU A 86 15.57 -1.63 -4.03
CA LEU A 86 15.82 -1.11 -2.67
C LEU A 86 16.36 -2.18 -1.72
N VAL A 87 16.15 -3.45 -2.06
CA VAL A 87 16.68 -4.58 -1.31
C VAL A 87 18.08 -4.86 -1.82
N ASP A 88 19.10 -4.32 -1.14
CA ASP A 88 20.47 -4.81 -1.34
C ASP A 88 20.49 -6.28 -0.95
N THR A 89 20.96 -7.14 -1.85
CA THR A 89 21.14 -8.59 -1.61
C THR A 89 21.97 -8.90 -0.35
N ASN A 90 22.74 -7.94 0.16
CA ASN A 90 23.47 -8.01 1.42
C ASN A 90 22.73 -7.37 2.63
N ARG A 91 21.73 -6.50 2.40
CA ARG A 91 20.92 -5.89 3.46
C ARG A 91 19.65 -6.69 3.67
N ARG A 92 19.65 -7.51 4.73
CA ARG A 92 18.44 -8.14 5.29
C ARG A 92 17.54 -7.14 6.04
N ARG A 93 17.44 -5.87 5.61
CA ARG A 93 16.60 -4.88 6.29
C ARG A 93 15.31 -4.67 5.54
N LYS A 94 14.21 -4.53 6.26
CA LYS A 94 12.90 -4.21 5.70
C LYS A 94 12.91 -2.84 5.03
N ILE A 95 12.11 -2.69 3.98
CA ILE A 95 11.81 -1.38 3.40
C ILE A 95 11.03 -0.57 4.41
N ARG A 96 11.43 0.68 4.63
CA ARG A 96 10.81 1.58 5.59
C ARG A 96 9.84 2.52 4.88
N PHE A 97 8.56 2.43 5.23
CA PHE A 97 7.49 3.25 4.71
C PHE A 97 7.01 4.26 5.76
N LEU A 98 6.70 5.48 5.33
CA LEU A 98 5.97 6.48 6.10
C LEU A 98 4.70 6.85 5.34
N GLU A 99 3.52 6.63 5.91
CA GLU A 99 2.26 7.14 5.35
C GLU A 99 1.92 8.49 5.98
N LEU A 100 1.81 9.53 5.14
CA LEU A 100 1.37 10.86 5.56
C LEU A 100 -0.15 10.98 5.38
N GLY A 101 -0.86 11.35 6.45
CA GLY A 101 -2.32 11.54 6.40
C GLY A 101 -3.08 10.24 6.16
N SER A 102 -2.85 9.24 7.01
CA SER A 102 -3.26 7.85 6.79
C SER A 102 -4.77 7.62 6.83
N GLY A 103 -5.53 8.52 7.45
CA GLY A 103 -6.98 8.38 7.63
C GLY A 103 -7.35 7.04 8.25
N CYS A 104 -8.02 6.18 7.48
CA CYS A 104 -8.37 4.83 7.93
C CYS A 104 -7.19 3.82 7.96
N GLY A 105 -6.03 4.13 7.37
CA GLY A 105 -4.81 3.31 7.44
C GLY A 105 -4.68 2.21 6.38
N LEU A 106 -5.52 2.22 5.32
CA LEU A 106 -5.52 1.16 4.31
C LEU A 106 -4.19 1.06 3.55
N VAL A 107 -3.61 2.19 3.13
CA VAL A 107 -2.38 2.19 2.32
C VAL A 107 -1.20 1.66 3.15
N GLY A 108 -1.07 2.09 4.40
CA GLY A 108 -0.05 1.62 5.32
C GLY A 108 -0.18 0.13 5.65
N LEU A 109 -1.40 -0.38 5.87
CA LEU A 109 -1.64 -1.83 6.01
C LEU A 109 -1.16 -2.61 4.79
N VAL A 110 -1.47 -2.12 3.60
CA VAL A 110 -1.08 -2.80 2.35
C VAL A 110 0.43 -2.72 2.12
N ALA A 111 1.08 -1.61 2.45
CA ALA A 111 2.54 -1.54 2.45
C ALA A 111 3.16 -2.52 3.46
N TRP A 112 2.56 -2.69 4.64
CA TRP A 112 3.00 -3.67 5.63
C TRP A 112 2.84 -5.11 5.12
N LEU A 113 1.75 -5.42 4.41
CA LEU A 113 1.54 -6.72 3.74
C LEU A 113 2.60 -7.04 2.66
N THR A 114 3.46 -6.09 2.28
CA THR A 114 4.63 -6.35 1.41
C THR A 114 5.88 -6.77 2.20
N GLY A 115 5.79 -6.92 3.54
CA GLY A 115 6.92 -7.21 4.43
C GLY A 115 7.67 -5.97 4.91
N GLY A 116 7.12 -4.77 4.69
CA GLY A 116 7.73 -3.50 5.07
C GLY A 116 7.60 -3.15 6.55
N TYR A 117 8.50 -2.29 7.03
CA TYR A 117 8.33 -1.54 8.29
C TYR A 117 7.57 -0.25 7.98
N VAL A 118 6.43 -0.01 8.61
CA VAL A 118 5.50 1.06 8.26
C VAL A 118 5.21 1.95 9.47
N VAL A 119 5.28 3.25 9.27
CA VAL A 119 4.75 4.25 10.20
C VAL A 119 3.60 4.97 9.54
N CYS A 120 2.40 4.79 10.07
CA CYS A 120 1.21 5.54 9.67
C CYS A 120 1.10 6.79 10.53
N THR A 121 0.83 7.93 9.90
CA THR A 121 0.67 9.21 10.61
C THR A 121 -0.67 9.88 10.33
N GLY A 122 -1.11 10.70 11.28
CA GLY A 122 -2.33 11.49 11.18
C GLY A 122 -2.39 12.57 12.27
N ILE A 123 -3.37 13.45 12.15
CA ILE A 123 -3.61 14.49 13.17
C ILE A 123 -4.24 13.88 14.43
N PHE A 124 -4.13 14.57 15.56
CA PHE A 124 -4.62 14.11 16.86
C PHE A 124 -6.10 13.67 16.84
N ASN A 125 -6.95 14.37 16.09
CA ASN A 125 -8.39 14.07 16.04
C ASN A 125 -8.71 12.74 15.34
N ASP A 126 -7.92 12.35 14.35
CA ASP A 126 -8.18 11.16 13.52
C ASP A 126 -7.36 9.94 13.96
N ILE A 127 -6.27 10.16 14.71
CA ILE A 127 -5.26 9.12 14.96
C ILE A 127 -5.81 7.90 15.70
N GLU A 128 -6.79 8.06 16.58
CA GLU A 128 -7.38 6.95 17.32
C GLU A 128 -8.17 6.01 16.40
N HIS A 129 -8.79 6.55 15.34
CA HIS A 129 -9.44 5.74 14.31
C HIS A 129 -8.42 4.94 13.51
N THR A 130 -7.32 5.60 13.11
CA THR A 130 -6.20 4.93 12.45
C THR A 130 -5.62 3.82 13.32
N LYS A 131 -5.33 4.10 14.60
CA LYS A 131 -4.82 3.11 15.56
C LYS A 131 -5.73 1.91 15.70
N PHE A 132 -7.04 2.14 15.81
CA PHE A 132 -8.02 1.06 15.86
C PHE A 132 -7.94 0.16 14.63
N ASN A 133 -8.01 0.74 13.43
CA ASN A 133 -7.95 -0.02 12.18
C ASN A 133 -6.63 -0.77 12.01
N ILE A 134 -5.49 -0.12 12.26
CA ILE A 134 -4.17 -0.76 12.17
C ILE A 134 -4.07 -1.94 13.13
N LYS A 135 -4.40 -1.73 14.41
CA LYS A 135 -4.31 -2.78 15.43
C LYS A 135 -5.19 -3.97 15.09
N GLN A 136 -6.47 -3.74 14.80
CA GLN A 136 -7.43 -4.81 14.50
C GLN A 136 -7.02 -5.60 13.26
N ASN A 137 -6.56 -4.92 12.21
CA ASN A 137 -6.17 -5.61 10.98
C ASN A 137 -4.83 -6.32 11.08
N ALA A 138 -3.84 -5.76 11.80
CA ALA A 138 -2.59 -6.47 12.06
C ALA A 138 -2.86 -7.78 12.82
N GLU A 139 -3.67 -7.73 13.89
CA GLU A 139 -4.09 -8.92 14.64
C GLU A 139 -4.87 -9.91 13.75
N TYR A 140 -5.81 -9.42 12.95
CA TYR A 140 -6.62 -10.25 12.06
C TYR A 140 -5.80 -10.93 10.95
N VAL A 141 -4.79 -10.26 10.42
CA VAL A 141 -3.87 -10.83 9.41
C VAL A 141 -2.98 -11.90 10.04
N MET A 142 -2.43 -11.67 11.25
CA MET A 142 -1.63 -12.69 11.93
C MET A 142 -2.44 -13.97 12.20
N ASN A 143 -3.72 -13.84 12.56
CA ASN A 143 -4.61 -14.99 12.74
C ASN A 143 -4.88 -15.72 11.42
N GLN A 144 -5.17 -14.98 10.33
CA GLN A 144 -5.35 -15.57 9.00
C GLN A 144 -4.10 -16.33 8.54
N GLN A 145 -2.90 -15.82 8.85
CA GLN A 145 -1.64 -16.49 8.53
C GLN A 145 -1.49 -17.80 9.32
N GLN A 146 -1.80 -17.80 10.62
CA GLN A 146 -1.76 -19.00 11.45
C GLN A 146 -2.74 -20.07 10.93
N ASP A 147 -3.98 -19.69 10.61
CA ASP A 147 -4.99 -20.59 10.06
C ASP A 147 -4.54 -21.23 8.73
N GLN A 148 -3.87 -20.45 7.88
CA GLN A 148 -3.31 -20.94 6.61
C GLN A 148 -2.18 -21.96 6.83
N LEU A 149 -1.29 -21.72 7.80
CA LEU A 149 -0.19 -22.64 8.14
C LEU A 149 -0.71 -23.96 8.73
N GLU A 150 -1.71 -23.89 9.61
CA GLU A 150 -2.34 -25.08 10.20
C GLU A 150 -3.09 -25.93 9.16
N TYR A 151 -3.72 -25.29 8.17
CA TYR A 151 -4.40 -25.99 7.09
C TYR A 151 -3.42 -26.71 6.13
N ASP A 152 -2.30 -26.07 5.78
CA ASP A 152 -1.30 -26.65 4.87
C ASP A 152 -0.45 -27.75 5.55
N GLY A 153 -0.27 -27.70 6.89
CA GLY A 153 0.42 -28.74 7.67
C GLY A 153 -0.26 -30.12 7.74
N GLY A 154 -1.42 -30.27 7.09
CA GLY A 154 -2.16 -31.53 6.96
C GLY A 154 -2.11 -32.19 5.58
N LYS A 155 -1.35 -31.64 4.61
CA LYS A 155 -1.23 -32.17 3.24
C LYS A 155 0.22 -32.27 2.80
N ASP A 156 0.88 -33.37 3.16
CA ASP A 156 2.29 -33.64 2.79
C ASP A 156 2.53 -33.88 1.28
N ASP A 157 1.49 -33.99 0.43
CA ASP A 157 1.63 -34.53 -0.93
C ASP A 157 1.36 -33.58 -2.11
N VAL A 158 1.17 -32.26 -1.92
CA VAL A 158 0.84 -31.34 -3.06
C VAL A 158 1.61 -30.02 -3.02
N VAL A 159 2.94 -30.07 -2.96
CA VAL A 159 3.80 -28.86 -2.97
C VAL A 159 4.21 -28.44 -4.39
N GLU A 160 4.13 -29.32 -5.40
CA GLU A 160 4.78 -29.04 -6.70
C GLU A 160 4.02 -28.10 -7.65
N ASP A 161 2.70 -27.94 -7.58
CA ASP A 161 1.96 -27.28 -8.67
C ASP A 161 1.51 -25.82 -8.41
N ARG A 162 1.60 -25.31 -7.18
CA ARG A 162 1.26 -23.88 -6.89
C ARG A 162 2.35 -22.87 -7.34
N SER A 163 3.46 -23.36 -7.89
CA SER A 163 4.74 -22.61 -8.05
C SER A 163 4.97 -21.91 -9.40
N LYS A 164 3.99 -21.87 -10.31
CA LYS A 164 4.25 -21.37 -11.68
C LYS A 164 4.22 -19.85 -11.85
N ASN A 165 3.81 -19.07 -10.85
CA ASN A 165 3.77 -17.61 -10.93
C ASN A 165 4.82 -16.96 -10.01
N VAL A 166 5.79 -16.27 -10.60
CA VAL A 166 6.91 -15.60 -9.90
C VAL A 166 6.40 -14.60 -8.85
N HIS A 167 5.26 -13.96 -9.13
CA HIS A 167 4.61 -13.03 -8.21
C HIS A 167 4.11 -13.74 -6.92
N THR A 168 3.51 -14.92 -7.07
CA THR A 168 3.03 -15.75 -5.95
C THR A 168 4.17 -16.27 -5.08
N LYS A 169 5.32 -16.61 -5.67
CA LYS A 169 6.52 -17.03 -4.92
C LYS A 169 7.13 -15.90 -4.10
N LYS A 170 7.15 -14.68 -4.64
CA LYS A 170 7.60 -13.47 -3.94
C LYS A 170 6.62 -13.07 -2.82
N MET A 171 5.32 -13.22 -3.06
CA MET A 171 4.27 -13.02 -2.05
C MET A 171 4.43 -13.97 -0.86
N LEU A 172 4.62 -15.27 -1.12
CA LEU A 172 4.83 -16.30 -0.07
C LEU A 172 6.13 -16.07 0.73
N GLN A 173 7.21 -15.61 0.08
CA GLN A 173 8.45 -15.25 0.77
C GLN A 173 8.32 -14.02 1.69
N ASN A 174 7.37 -13.11 1.40
CA ASN A 174 7.11 -11.95 2.26
C ASN A 174 6.26 -12.30 3.50
N LEU A 175 5.55 -13.43 3.50
CA LEU A 175 4.72 -13.86 4.63
C LEU A 175 5.55 -14.21 5.86
N ASP A 176 6.68 -14.90 5.68
CA ASP A 176 7.62 -15.22 6.77
C ASP A 176 8.26 -13.97 7.40
N LEU A 177 8.07 -12.80 6.78
CA LEU A 177 8.60 -11.51 7.23
C LEU A 177 7.55 -10.67 7.96
N LEU A 178 6.27 -11.04 7.96
CA LEU A 178 5.26 -10.24 8.64
C LEU A 178 5.42 -10.32 10.16
N ASN A 179 5.45 -9.15 10.78
CA ASN A 179 5.39 -9.02 12.23
C ASN A 179 4.55 -7.78 12.53
N LYS A 180 3.60 -7.93 13.45
CA LYS A 180 2.67 -6.88 13.88
C LYS A 180 3.36 -5.64 14.45
N ASP A 181 4.58 -5.78 14.97
CA ASP A 181 5.36 -4.68 15.55
C ASP A 181 6.04 -3.80 14.47
N ASP A 182 6.04 -4.27 13.22
CA ASP A 182 6.55 -3.52 12.06
C ASP A 182 5.51 -2.57 11.45
N ILE A 183 4.34 -2.39 12.07
CA ILE A 183 3.42 -1.32 11.71
C ILE A 183 3.03 -0.52 12.95
N GLN A 184 3.25 0.80 12.88
CA GLN A 184 3.05 1.70 14.01
C GLN A 184 2.25 2.92 13.59
N VAL A 185 1.62 3.58 14.57
CA VAL A 185 0.79 4.75 14.34
C VAL A 185 1.19 5.88 15.27
N HIS A 186 1.55 7.04 14.70
CA HIS A 186 2.03 8.20 15.45
C HIS A 186 1.32 9.49 15.03
N VAL A 187 1.11 10.39 15.99
CA VAL A 187 0.57 11.72 15.70
C VAL A 187 1.62 12.53 14.94
N LEU A 188 1.21 13.20 13.87
CA LEU A 188 2.05 14.12 13.12
C LEU A 188 1.21 15.28 12.60
N ASP A 189 1.52 16.49 13.07
CA ASP A 189 1.05 17.73 12.48
C ASP A 189 2.16 18.29 11.59
N TRP A 190 1.88 18.46 10.30
CA TRP A 190 2.88 18.95 9.34
C TRP A 190 3.36 20.37 9.66
N THR A 191 2.54 21.17 10.35
CA THR A 191 2.87 22.54 10.74
C THR A 191 3.83 22.60 11.93
N SER A 192 3.96 21.50 12.68
CA SER A 192 4.72 21.43 13.92
C SER A 192 5.56 20.15 13.99
N LEU A 193 6.65 20.13 13.22
CA LEU A 193 7.63 19.04 13.24
C LEU A 193 8.39 19.00 14.57
N PRO A 194 8.85 17.81 15.03
CA PRO A 194 9.62 17.69 16.26
C PRO A 194 10.89 18.55 16.21
N THR A 195 11.06 19.40 17.23
CA THR A 195 12.23 20.27 17.41
C THR A 195 13.41 19.48 17.98
N ALA A 196 14.60 20.09 18.02
CA ALA A 196 15.79 19.45 18.57
C ALA A 196 15.67 19.11 20.07
N GLU A 197 14.77 19.78 20.79
CA GLU A 197 14.53 19.58 22.22
C GLU A 197 13.49 18.47 22.48
N ASP A 198 12.71 18.09 21.46
CA ASP A 198 11.62 17.10 21.54
C ASP A 198 12.14 15.65 21.45
N THR A 199 13.23 15.34 22.17
CA THR A 199 13.90 14.03 22.07
C THR A 199 13.05 12.85 22.55
N THR A 200 11.92 13.11 23.22
CA THR A 200 10.95 12.09 23.63
C THR A 200 9.93 11.77 22.54
N ASN A 201 9.83 12.59 21.50
CA ASN A 201 8.89 12.36 20.40
C ASN A 201 9.36 11.15 19.56
N PRO A 202 8.50 10.13 19.32
CA PRO A 202 8.89 8.94 18.55
C PRO A 202 9.29 9.25 17.10
N LEU A 203 8.82 10.37 16.54
CA LEU A 203 9.14 10.83 15.19
C LEU A 203 10.34 11.80 15.16
N HIS A 204 11.00 12.07 16.29
CA HIS A 204 12.20 12.90 16.32
C HIS A 204 13.36 12.22 15.56
N LYS A 205 14.23 13.01 14.89
CA LYS A 205 15.35 12.51 14.07
C LYS A 205 16.33 11.59 14.81
N SER A 206 16.47 11.71 16.13
CA SER A 206 17.31 10.79 16.92
C SER A 206 16.68 9.42 17.13
N ASN A 207 15.36 9.33 17.02
CA ASN A 207 14.57 8.15 17.38
C ASN A 207 14.10 7.38 16.14
N ILE A 208 14.17 8.00 14.97
CA ILE A 208 13.71 7.41 13.72
C ILE A 208 14.79 7.48 12.64
N GLN A 209 14.98 6.36 11.95
CA GLN A 209 15.79 6.34 10.73
C GLN A 209 14.97 6.91 9.56
N PRO A 210 15.63 7.51 8.55
CA PRO A 210 14.97 7.94 7.33
C PRO A 210 14.18 6.82 6.66
N PHE A 211 13.18 7.22 5.89
CA PHE A 211 12.30 6.28 5.19
C PHE A 211 12.77 6.05 3.75
N ASP A 212 12.59 4.85 3.23
CA ASP A 212 12.89 4.54 1.83
C ASP A 212 11.78 5.09 0.93
N ILE A 213 10.51 4.92 1.36
CA ILE A 213 9.33 5.38 0.63
C ILE A 213 8.39 6.15 1.56
N ILE A 214 7.93 7.32 1.13
CA ILE A 214 6.84 8.07 1.77
C ILE A 214 5.59 7.89 0.90
N LEU A 215 4.47 7.52 1.52
CA LEU A 215 3.18 7.27 0.87
C LEU A 215 2.24 8.46 1.11
N ALA A 216 1.58 8.92 0.06
CA ALA A 216 0.69 10.08 0.08
C ALA A 216 -0.59 9.80 -0.71
N SER A 217 -1.70 9.53 -0.03
CA SER A 217 -2.99 9.26 -0.68
C SER A 217 -4.00 10.35 -0.39
N GLU A 218 -4.41 11.10 -1.41
CA GLU A 218 -5.50 12.09 -1.31
C GLU A 218 -5.23 13.20 -0.28
N ILE A 219 -3.98 13.62 -0.10
CA ILE A 219 -3.57 14.60 0.92
C ILE A 219 -3.31 16.03 0.40
N LEU A 220 -3.49 16.28 -0.91
CA LEU A 220 -3.14 17.56 -1.55
C LEU A 220 -4.28 18.60 -1.55
N TYR A 221 -5.34 18.40 -0.76
CA TYR A 221 -6.58 19.20 -0.84
C TYR A 221 -6.57 20.52 -0.03
N LEU A 222 -5.54 20.77 0.80
CA LEU A 222 -5.36 22.03 1.56
C LEU A 222 -4.09 22.76 1.10
N PRO A 223 -4.19 23.77 0.21
CA PRO A 223 -3.05 24.51 -0.32
C PRO A 223 -2.14 25.14 0.72
N ASP A 224 -2.73 25.67 1.79
CA ASP A 224 -1.97 26.35 2.85
C ASP A 224 -0.98 25.41 3.55
N LEU A 225 -1.26 24.10 3.53
CA LEU A 225 -0.39 23.08 4.12
C LEU A 225 0.66 22.52 3.16
N HIS A 226 0.64 22.87 1.86
CA HIS A 226 1.56 22.26 0.88
C HIS A 226 3.03 22.53 1.22
N LYS A 227 3.36 23.72 1.70
CA LYS A 227 4.74 24.06 2.10
C LYS A 227 5.18 23.25 3.31
N ASP A 228 4.31 23.08 4.28
CA ASP A 228 4.60 22.32 5.51
C ASP A 228 4.66 20.81 5.23
N LEU A 229 3.84 20.31 4.31
CA LEU A 229 3.94 18.96 3.78
C LEU A 229 5.30 18.72 3.10
N VAL A 230 5.79 19.65 2.28
CA VAL A 230 7.13 19.53 1.66
C VAL A 230 8.24 19.57 2.71
N LYS A 231 8.15 20.43 3.75
CA LYS A 231 9.12 20.41 4.87
C LYS A 231 9.10 19.06 5.59
N THR A 232 7.91 18.49 5.80
CA THR A 232 7.71 17.18 6.43
C THR A 232 8.38 16.08 5.61
N ILE A 233 8.16 16.06 4.29
CA ILE A 233 8.84 15.14 3.37
C ILE A 233 10.37 15.26 3.49
N CYS A 234 10.90 16.49 3.46
CA CYS A 234 12.34 16.72 3.63
C CYS A 234 12.87 16.25 4.99
N TYR A 235 12.09 16.41 6.06
CA TYR A 235 12.50 16.03 7.42
C TYR A 235 12.72 14.51 7.55
N PHE A 236 11.83 13.72 6.95
CA PHE A 236 11.85 12.25 7.00
C PHE A 236 12.63 11.59 5.86
N SER A 237 13.15 12.40 4.94
CA SER A 237 13.99 11.93 3.83
C SER A 237 15.44 11.69 4.27
N HIS A 238 16.12 10.79 3.57
CA HIS A 238 17.57 10.63 3.70
C HIS A 238 18.28 11.96 3.46
N SER A 239 19.17 12.34 4.37
CA SER A 239 20.02 13.52 4.20
C SER A 239 20.87 13.39 2.94
N LYS A 240 21.10 14.48 2.21
CA LYS A 240 22.10 14.49 1.13
C LYS A 240 23.46 14.09 1.73
N PRO A 241 24.26 13.24 1.06
CA PRO A 241 25.63 13.03 1.48
C PRO A 241 26.31 14.39 1.49
N ILE A 242 26.82 14.78 2.65
CA ILE A 242 27.77 15.88 2.77
C ILE A 242 28.97 15.46 1.91
N ASN A 243 29.61 16.39 1.20
CA ASN A 243 30.78 16.15 0.34
C ASN A 243 31.95 15.54 1.13
N ASP A 244 31.84 14.28 1.52
CA ASP A 244 32.94 13.50 2.06
C ASP A 244 33.78 13.11 0.86
N GLN A 245 34.92 13.78 0.77
CA GLN A 245 35.96 13.46 -0.19
C GLN A 245 36.30 11.98 -0.10
N GLU A 246 36.22 11.32 -1.27
CA GLU A 246 37.00 10.16 -1.68
C GLU A 246 37.51 9.25 -0.54
N THR A 247 36.70 8.27 -0.15
CA THR A 247 37.25 6.93 0.07
C THR A 247 36.51 5.94 -0.84
N SER A 248 37.10 5.81 -2.02
CA SER A 248 36.75 4.87 -3.09
C SER A 248 37.01 3.43 -2.64
N SER A 249 36.13 2.86 -1.80
CA SER A 249 36.08 1.41 -1.59
C SER A 249 34.75 0.95 -1.01
N LYS A 250 33.66 1.21 -1.72
CA LYS A 250 32.45 0.37 -1.89
C LYS A 250 31.43 1.24 -2.62
N LYS A 251 30.89 0.73 -3.72
CA LYS A 251 29.82 1.37 -4.49
C LYS A 251 28.53 1.27 -3.66
N GLU A 252 28.49 1.95 -2.52
CA GLU A 252 27.34 1.91 -1.63
C GLU A 252 26.20 2.63 -2.33
N MET A 253 25.13 1.89 -2.61
CA MET A 253 23.99 2.41 -3.34
C MET A 253 23.38 3.54 -2.52
N LYS A 254 23.39 4.75 -3.08
CA LYS A 254 22.84 5.96 -2.46
C LYS A 254 21.36 5.71 -2.16
N CYS A 255 21.03 5.57 -0.87
CA CYS A 255 19.65 5.43 -0.43
C CYS A 255 18.99 6.81 -0.52
N GLU A 256 18.02 6.95 -1.42
CA GLU A 256 17.28 8.19 -1.63
C GLU A 256 15.81 7.92 -1.32
N THR A 257 15.23 8.73 -0.42
CA THR A 257 13.80 8.64 -0.11
C THR A 257 12.99 9.07 -1.31
N ARG A 258 11.97 8.29 -1.67
CA ARG A 258 11.02 8.63 -2.74
C ARG A 258 9.63 8.78 -2.16
N VAL A 259 8.87 9.75 -2.65
CA VAL A 259 7.44 9.89 -2.29
C VAL A 259 6.61 9.27 -3.40
N LEU A 260 5.83 8.25 -3.09
CA LEU A 260 4.80 7.70 -3.97
C LEU A 260 3.47 8.29 -3.57
N GLY A 261 2.81 8.99 -4.50
CA GLY A 261 1.54 9.64 -4.20
C GLY A 261 0.48 9.44 -5.26
N ILE A 262 -0.77 9.63 -4.83
CA ILE A 262 -1.95 9.70 -5.67
C ILE A 262 -2.85 10.84 -5.18
N TYR A 263 -3.49 11.52 -6.12
CA TYR A 263 -4.58 12.43 -5.80
C TYR A 263 -5.61 12.46 -6.94
N LYS A 264 -6.87 12.67 -6.57
CA LYS A 264 -7.91 13.09 -7.50
C LYS A 264 -7.79 14.59 -7.75
N GLN A 265 -7.66 14.96 -9.02
CA GLN A 265 -7.63 16.34 -9.50
C GLN A 265 -9.01 16.98 -9.28
N ARG A 266 -9.06 17.92 -8.34
CA ARG A 266 -10.27 18.69 -7.99
C ARG A 266 -10.13 20.18 -8.29
N GLY A 267 -8.93 20.64 -8.65
CA GLY A 267 -8.65 22.05 -8.88
C GLY A 267 -8.55 22.84 -7.56
N LEU A 268 -8.20 22.16 -6.47
CA LEU A 268 -8.03 22.76 -5.14
C LEU A 268 -6.66 23.38 -4.94
N GLY A 269 -5.74 23.25 -5.91
CA GLY A 269 -4.38 23.80 -5.82
C GLY A 269 -3.30 22.72 -5.88
N GLU A 270 -3.64 21.48 -6.24
CA GLU A 270 -2.73 20.33 -6.23
C GLU A 270 -1.48 20.55 -7.10
N GLU A 271 -1.60 21.30 -8.20
CA GLU A 271 -0.46 21.69 -9.04
C GLU A 271 0.55 22.59 -8.31
N GLN A 272 0.10 23.38 -7.33
CA GLN A 272 0.95 24.25 -6.51
C GLN A 272 1.89 23.44 -5.63
N PHE A 273 1.44 22.30 -5.09
CA PHE A 273 2.28 21.39 -4.32
C PHE A 273 3.53 20.99 -5.11
N PHE A 274 3.38 20.59 -6.37
CA PHE A 274 4.52 20.16 -7.21
C PHE A 274 5.48 21.30 -7.52
N ASN A 275 4.98 22.54 -7.66
CA ASN A 275 5.84 23.71 -7.80
C ASN A 275 6.64 24.00 -6.53
N ILE A 276 6.01 23.88 -5.36
CA ILE A 276 6.69 24.04 -4.07
C ILE A 276 7.72 22.92 -3.88
N ALA A 277 7.36 21.67 -4.16
CA ALA A 277 8.27 20.53 -4.07
C ALA A 277 9.52 20.74 -4.95
N ARG A 278 9.36 21.24 -6.18
CA ARG A 278 10.48 21.55 -7.08
C ARG A 278 11.36 22.70 -6.59
N ILE A 279 10.74 23.84 -6.29
CA ILE A 279 11.50 25.08 -6.00
C ILE A 279 12.11 25.03 -4.59
N PHE A 280 11.29 24.68 -3.60
CA PHE A 280 11.66 24.70 -2.19
C PHE A 280 12.24 23.36 -1.75
N GLY A 281 11.59 22.24 -2.08
CA GLY A 281 12.02 20.91 -1.67
C GLY A 281 13.21 20.34 -2.47
N LYS A 282 13.54 20.95 -3.62
CA LYS A 282 14.54 20.44 -4.59
C LYS A 282 14.22 19.01 -5.00
N PHE A 283 12.97 18.80 -5.41
CA PHE A 283 12.49 17.53 -5.91
C PHE A 283 12.08 17.62 -7.40
N ARG A 284 12.36 16.57 -8.15
CA ARG A 284 11.69 16.30 -9.43
C ARG A 284 10.44 15.48 -9.22
N VAL A 285 9.53 15.62 -10.17
CA VAL A 285 8.27 14.88 -10.22
C VAL A 285 8.30 13.98 -11.45
N GLU A 286 8.09 12.69 -11.26
CA GLU A 286 7.82 11.74 -12.34
C GLU A 286 6.36 11.31 -12.27
N TRP A 287 5.64 11.40 -13.38
CA TRP A 287 4.25 10.96 -13.44
C TRP A 287 4.18 9.47 -13.76
N ILE A 288 3.31 8.75 -13.04
CA ILE A 288 3.06 7.33 -13.26
C ILE A 288 1.87 7.22 -14.21
N ASP A 289 1.99 6.38 -15.25
CA ASP A 289 0.86 6.08 -16.14
C ASP A 289 -0.27 5.42 -15.34
N THR A 290 -1.48 5.94 -15.44
CA THR A 290 -2.67 5.46 -14.74
C THR A 290 -3.60 4.64 -15.64
N ASN A 291 -3.22 4.35 -16.88
CA ASN A 291 -4.01 3.51 -17.79
C ASN A 291 -4.31 2.10 -17.23
N TRP A 292 -3.42 1.57 -16.38
CA TRP A 292 -3.61 0.26 -15.73
C TRP A 292 -4.83 0.23 -14.79
N ILE A 293 -5.29 1.37 -14.27
CA ILE A 293 -6.46 1.46 -13.39
C ILE A 293 -7.73 0.94 -14.09
N TYR A 294 -7.82 1.12 -15.42
CA TYR A 294 -8.99 0.77 -16.22
C TYR A 294 -8.85 -0.55 -16.98
N GLN A 295 -7.70 -1.22 -16.85
CA GLN A 295 -7.52 -2.53 -17.47
C GLN A 295 -8.23 -3.59 -16.62
N PRO A 296 -9.08 -4.44 -17.20
CA PRO A 296 -9.58 -5.62 -16.51
C PRO A 296 -8.39 -6.44 -16.02
N SER A 297 -8.36 -6.82 -14.75
CA SER A 297 -7.36 -7.78 -14.28
C SER A 297 -7.48 -9.05 -15.13
N ILE A 298 -6.35 -9.64 -15.49
CA ILE A 298 -6.27 -10.84 -16.35
C ILE A 298 -7.09 -12.03 -15.80
N GLU A 299 -7.47 -11.98 -14.51
CA GLU A 299 -8.38 -12.94 -13.86
C GLU A 299 -9.88 -12.76 -14.19
N SER A 300 -10.27 -11.72 -14.92
CA SER A 300 -11.66 -11.47 -15.33
C SER A 300 -11.87 -11.79 -16.81
N HIS A 301 -11.78 -13.07 -17.17
CA HIS A 301 -12.28 -13.54 -18.47
C HIS A 301 -13.81 -13.61 -18.44
N VAL A 302 -14.48 -12.45 -18.44
CA VAL A 302 -15.91 -12.35 -18.82
C VAL A 302 -16.13 -11.07 -19.61
N ASN A 303 -16.35 -11.27 -20.91
CA ASN A 303 -17.00 -10.42 -21.91
C ASN A 303 -16.31 -9.10 -22.32
N GLN A 304 -15.66 -9.19 -23.48
CA GLN A 304 -15.52 -8.11 -24.45
C GLN A 304 -16.88 -7.43 -24.71
N LEU A 305 -16.98 -6.18 -24.24
CA LEU A 305 -17.70 -5.12 -24.91
C LEU A 305 -16.71 -3.97 -25.07
N GLN A 306 -15.89 -4.03 -26.12
CA GLN A 306 -15.17 -2.86 -26.60
C GLN A 306 -16.18 -1.97 -27.34
N SER A 307 -16.42 -0.77 -26.82
CA SER A 307 -16.34 0.49 -27.57
C SER A 307 -16.91 1.63 -26.73
N THR A 308 -16.27 2.81 -26.81
CA THR A 308 -16.68 4.13 -26.28
C THR A 308 -16.43 4.48 -24.82
N ILE A 309 -15.25 4.16 -24.26
CA ILE A 309 -14.64 5.05 -23.25
C ILE A 309 -13.38 5.64 -23.87
N SER A 310 -13.63 6.59 -24.76
CA SER A 310 -12.64 7.52 -25.29
C SER A 310 -12.06 8.31 -24.11
N SER A 311 -10.75 8.20 -23.88
CA SER A 311 -9.84 9.31 -23.51
C SER A 311 -10.25 10.31 -22.41
N THR A 312 -11.23 10.01 -21.56
CA THR A 312 -11.58 10.84 -20.41
C THR A 312 -10.48 10.64 -19.38
N TYR A 313 -9.58 11.62 -19.32
CA TYR A 313 -8.53 11.79 -18.30
C TYR A 313 -8.92 11.08 -17.01
N SER A 314 -8.06 10.16 -16.55
CA SER A 314 -8.18 9.66 -15.20
C SER A 314 -8.19 10.87 -14.27
N GLU A 315 -9.29 11.07 -13.54
CA GLU A 315 -9.35 12.13 -12.54
C GLU A 315 -8.26 11.92 -11.47
N TYR A 316 -7.71 10.71 -11.37
CA TYR A 316 -6.58 10.37 -10.52
C TYR A 316 -5.25 10.54 -11.25
N LYS A 317 -4.36 11.27 -10.61
CA LYS A 317 -2.96 11.40 -11.03
C LYS A 317 -2.08 10.74 -9.99
N MET A 318 -1.14 9.92 -10.46
CA MET A 318 -0.14 9.25 -9.63
C MET A 318 1.25 9.75 -9.96
N PHE A 319 2.11 9.84 -8.95
CA PHE A 319 3.40 10.47 -9.10
C PHE A 319 4.45 9.89 -8.16
N TRP A 320 5.70 10.04 -8.58
CA TRP A 320 6.87 10.02 -7.72
C TRP A 320 7.37 11.44 -7.49
N VAL A 321 7.68 11.78 -6.24
CA VAL A 321 8.55 12.92 -5.90
C VAL A 321 9.90 12.35 -5.49
N ILE A 322 10.95 12.79 -6.18
CA ILE A 322 12.30 12.22 -6.06
C ILE A 322 13.27 13.36 -5.79
N PRO A 323 14.22 13.21 -4.84
CA PRO A 323 15.26 14.22 -4.61
C PRO A 323 16.00 14.57 -5.90
N ASP A 324 16.15 15.85 -6.20
CA ASP A 324 17.09 16.32 -7.22
C ASP A 324 18.48 16.14 -6.64
N SER A 325 19.20 15.12 -7.15
CA SER A 325 20.56 14.75 -6.73
C SER A 325 21.50 15.94 -6.75
#